data_AF-A0A6B3C8L9-F1
#
_entry.id   AF-A0A6B3C8L9-F1
#
_cell.length_a   1.000
_cell.length_b   1.000
_cell.length_c   1.000
_cell.angle_alpha   90.00
_cell.angle_beta   90.00
_cell.angle_gamma   90.00
#
_symmetry.space_group_name_H-M   'P 1'
#
loop_
_entity.id
_entity.type
_entity.pdbx_description
1 polymer ?
#
loop_
_entity_poly.entity_id
_entity_poly.type
_entity_poly.pdbx_seq_one_letter_code
_entity_poly.pdbx_strand_id
1 'polypeptide(L)' 'LMIQSLRDPSTPYAGALKMRSALGERARMVTVGQGGHGMYLGNGNACGDRMVSDFLVTGKRPARDTHCPNRPGITGEVS' A
#
# COMPACT_ATOMS: atom_id res chain seq x y z
N LEU A 1 10.82 0.35 1.26
CA LEU A 1 9.42 -0.07 1.45
C LEU A 1 8.80 -0.21 0.07
N MET A 2 7.91 -1.17 -0.17
CA MET A 2 7.10 -1.23 -1.40
C MET A 2 5.66 -0.85 -1.08
N ILE A 3 5.02 -0.06 -1.93
CA ILE A 3 3.57 0.19 -1.90
C ILE A 3 2.97 -0.25 -3.22
N GLN A 4 1.84 -0.94 -3.18
CA GLN A 4 1.26 -1.55 -4.36
C GLN A 4 -0.27 -1.53 -4.29
N SER A 5 -0.93 -1.08 -5.36
CA SER A 5 -2.37 -1.27 -5.52
C SER A 5 -2.70 -2.71 -5.90
N LEU A 6 -3.80 -3.25 -5.36
CA LEU A 6 -4.28 -4.57 -5.76
C LEU A 6 -4.82 -4.59 -7.20
N ARG A 7 -5.15 -3.42 -7.77
CA ARG A 7 -5.75 -3.26 -9.11
C ARG A 7 -5.03 -2.15 -9.89
N ASP A 8 -3.71 -2.25 -9.95
CA ASP A 8 -2.85 -1.33 -10.70
C ASP A 8 -2.73 -1.79 -12.15
N PRO A 9 -3.16 -0.96 -13.13
CA PRO A 9 -3.11 -1.32 -14.55
C PRO A 9 -1.70 -1.22 -15.16
N SER A 10 -0.81 -0.42 -14.57
CA SER A 10 0.53 -0.11 -15.11
C SER A 10 1.60 -1.01 -14.52
N THR A 11 1.50 -1.31 -13.22
CA THR A 11 2.38 -2.23 -12.50
C THR A 11 1.55 -3.29 -11.79
N PRO A 12 1.15 -4.39 -12.48
CA PRO A 12 0.23 -5.38 -11.94
C PRO A 12 0.71 -6.04 -10.64
N TYR A 13 -0.24 -6.34 -9.74
CA TYR A 13 0.03 -6.92 -8.42
C TYR A 13 0.87 -8.20 -8.46
N ALA A 14 0.67 -9.06 -9.46
CA ALA A 14 1.47 -10.28 -9.63
C ALA A 14 2.96 -9.99 -9.84
N GLY A 15 3.30 -8.91 -10.57
CA GLY A 15 4.69 -8.46 -10.74
C GLY A 15 5.28 -7.95 -9.43
N ALA A 16 4.50 -7.20 -8.65
CA ALA A 16 4.91 -6.73 -7.33
C ALA A 16 5.16 -7.88 -6.34
N LEU A 17 4.38 -8.96 -6.39
CA LEU A 17 4.64 -10.17 -5.59
C LEU A 17 5.98 -10.82 -5.95
N LYS A 18 6.31 -10.91 -7.24
CA LYS A 18 7.62 -11.43 -7.69
C LYS A 18 8.77 -10.54 -7.19
N MET A 19 8.63 -9.22 -7.30
CA MET A 19 9.62 -8.27 -6.78
C MET A 19 9.76 -8.35 -5.25
N ARG A 20 8.64 -8.46 -4.53
CA ARG A 20 8.64 -8.65 -3.08
C ARG A 20 9.39 -9.92 -2.69
N SER A 21 9.19 -11.03 -3.42
CA SER A 21 9.92 -12.28 -3.22
C SER A 21 11.43 -12.11 -3.49
N ALA A 22 11.80 -11.50 -4.61
CA ALA A 22 13.21 -11.30 -5.00
C ALA A 22 13.99 -10.41 -4.02
N LEU A 23 13.32 -9.43 -3.40
CA LEU A 23 13.94 -8.58 -2.39
C LEU A 23 14.12 -9.25 -1.03
N GLY A 24 13.41 -10.36 -0.75
CA GLY A 24 13.52 -11.10 0.51
C GLY A 24 13.28 -10.22 1.74
N GLU A 25 14.04 -10.42 2.80
CA GLU A 25 13.84 -9.71 4.07
C GLU A 25 14.18 -8.20 4.01
N ARG A 26 14.86 -7.76 2.95
CA ARG A 26 15.21 -6.35 2.75
C ARG A 26 13.98 -5.48 2.45
N ALA A 27 12.86 -6.10 2.06
CA ALA A 27 11.63 -5.41 1.72
C ALA A 27 10.44 -5.82 2.58
N ARG A 28 9.50 -4.88 2.66
CA ARG A 28 8.15 -5.04 3.19
C ARG A 28 7.20 -4.39 2.20
N MET A 29 6.07 -5.03 1.95
CA MET A 29 5.06 -4.57 1.01
C MET A 29 3.80 -4.12 1.75
N VAL A 30 3.35 -2.91 1.43
CA VAL A 30 2.04 -2.38 1.81
C VAL A 30 1.13 -2.50 0.59
N THR A 31 0.08 -3.30 0.68
CA THR A 31 -0.93 -3.38 -0.38
C THR A 31 -2.08 -2.45 -0.08
N VAL A 32 -2.54 -1.71 -1.08
CA VAL A 32 -3.69 -0.80 -0.97
C VAL A 32 -4.84 -1.40 -1.76
N GLY A 33 -5.98 -1.56 -1.09
CA GLY A 33 -7.19 -2.08 -1.69
C GLY A 33 -7.88 -1.13 -2.67
N GLN A 34 -7.16 -0.16 -3.25
CA GLN A 34 -7.63 0.78 -4.27
C GLN A 34 -7.22 0.35 -5.68
N GLY A 35 -7.84 0.94 -6.69
CA GLY A 35 -7.41 0.82 -8.09
C GLY A 35 -6.55 2.01 -8.52
N GLY A 36 -5.83 1.85 -9.62
CA GLY A 36 -4.96 2.90 -10.19
C GLY A 36 -3.48 2.69 -9.90
N HIS A 37 -2.67 3.63 -10.39
CA HIS A 37 -1.21 3.60 -10.33
C HIS A 37 -0.67 4.78 -9.49
N GLY A 38 0.43 4.59 -8.77
CA GLY A 38 0.99 5.64 -7.90
C GLY A 38 0.16 5.86 -6.63
N MET A 39 0.35 4.97 -5.64
CA MET A 39 -0.48 4.95 -4.43
C MET A 39 -0.16 6.06 -3.42
N TYR A 40 1.10 6.47 -3.31
CA TYR A 40 1.47 7.47 -2.31
C TYR A 40 1.05 8.87 -2.76
N LEU A 41 0.19 9.53 -1.98
CA LEU A 41 -0.36 10.87 -2.22
C LEU A 41 -1.10 11.05 -3.57
N GLY A 42 -1.36 9.95 -4.28
CA GLY A 42 -2.05 9.92 -5.56
C GLY A 42 -3.34 9.10 -5.45
N ASN A 43 -3.33 7.90 -6.03
CA ASN A 43 -4.50 7.02 -6.13
C ASN A 43 -4.72 6.13 -4.88
N GLY A 44 -4.01 6.37 -3.78
CA GLY A 44 -4.05 5.54 -2.57
C GLY A 44 -5.13 5.92 -1.55
N ASN A 45 -4.80 5.73 -0.28
CA ASN A 45 -5.65 6.10 0.85
C ASN A 45 -4.81 6.44 2.08
N ALA A 46 -5.45 7.02 3.11
CA ALA A 46 -4.79 7.49 4.32
C ALA A 46 -3.99 6.40 5.06
N CYS A 47 -4.40 5.12 4.98
CA CYS A 47 -3.63 4.02 5.57
C CYS A 47 -2.31 3.81 4.83
N GLY A 48 -2.35 3.77 3.48
CA GLY A 48 -1.15 3.62 2.66
C GLY A 48 -0.21 4.81 2.80
N ASP A 49 -0.76 6.02 2.79
CA ASP A 49 0.01 7.26 2.93
C ASP A 49 0.75 7.31 4.26
N ARG A 50 0.07 7.00 5.38
CA ARG A 50 0.71 6.94 6.70
C ARG A 50 1.90 5.98 6.72
N MET A 51 1.73 4.78 6.15
CA MET A 51 2.81 3.78 6.13
C MET A 51 4.03 4.25 5.33
N VAL A 52 3.80 4.96 4.22
CA VAL A 52 4.90 5.50 3.40
C VAL A 52 5.55 6.69 4.10
N SER A 53 4.77 7.64 4.62
CA SER A 53 5.28 8.79 5.35
C SER A 53 6.08 8.38 6.59
N ASP A 54 5.60 7.42 7.38
CA ASP A 54 6.32 6.89 8.54
C ASP A 54 7.68 6.30 8.14
N PHE A 55 7.73 5.55 7.04
CA PHE A 55 8.98 5.01 6.50
C PHE A 55 9.94 6.13 6.02
N LEU A 56 9.43 7.15 5.35
CA LEU A 56 10.25 8.27 4.87
C LEU A 56 10.82 9.11 6.02
N VAL A 57 10.05 9.33 7.08
CA VAL A 57 10.46 10.10 8.26
C VAL A 57 11.41 9.32 9.16
N THR A 58 11.15 8.03 9.37
CA THR A 58 11.85 7.24 10.41
C THR A 58 12.84 6.22 9.86
N GLY A 59 12.78 5.91 8.56
CA GLY A 59 13.47 4.77 7.95
C GLY A 59 12.91 3.40 8.34
N LYS A 60 11.93 3.33 9.26
CA LYS A 60 11.38 2.07 9.77
C LYS A 60 10.29 1.54 8.84
N ARG A 61 10.39 0.26 8.52
CA ARG A 61 9.36 -0.47 7.75
C ARG A 61 8.38 -1.16 8.72
N PRO A 62 7.15 -1.45 8.30
CA PRO A 62 6.27 -2.35 9.05
C PRO A 62 6.95 -3.69 9.35
N ALA A 63 6.63 -4.32 10.47
CA ALA A 63 7.28 -5.58 10.86
C ALA A 63 7.02 -6.72 9.85
N ARG A 64 5.85 -6.69 9.21
CA ARG A 64 5.38 -7.64 8.19
C ARG A 64 4.71 -6.91 7.03
N ASP A 65 4.52 -7.62 5.93
CA ASP A 65 3.69 -7.11 4.84
C ASP A 65 2.28 -6.79 5.38
N THR A 66 1.72 -5.67 4.94
CA THR A 66 0.54 -5.05 5.54
C THR A 66 -0.48 -4.72 4.47
N HIS A 67 -1.76 -4.97 4.75
CA HIS A 67 -2.86 -4.61 3.85
C HIS A 67 -3.63 -3.41 4.38
N CYS A 68 -3.75 -2.38 3.55
CA CYS A 68 -4.58 -1.21 3.75
C CYS A 68 -5.88 -1.37 2.94
N PRO A 69 -7.01 -1.73 3.56
CA PRO A 69 -8.27 -1.91 2.84
C PRO A 69 -8.76 -0.59 2.25
N ASN A 70 -9.50 -0.66 1.14
CA ASN A 70 -10.33 0.46 0.73
C ASN A 70 -11.61 0.45 1.57
N ARG A 71 -11.62 1.23 2.65
CA ARG A 71 -12.84 1.47 3.40
C ARG A 71 -13.57 2.63 2.74
N PRO A 72 -14.87 2.48 2.38
CA PRO A 72 -15.70 3.64 2.15
C PRO A 72 -15.60 4.53 3.38
N GLY A 73 -15.44 5.84 3.19
CA GLY A 73 -15.63 6.76 4.30
C GLY A 73 -17.01 6.50 4.87
N ILE A 74 -17.12 6.29 6.18
CA ILE A 74 -18.42 6.29 6.85
C ILE A 74 -18.91 7.75 6.75
N THR A 75 -19.55 8.10 5.65
CA THR A 75 -20.58 9.14 5.68
C THR A 75 -21.62 8.62 6.65
N GLY A 76 -21.74 9.28 7.80
CA GLY A 76 -22.67 8.87 8.83
C GLY A 76 -24.08 8.73 8.28
N GLU A 77 -24.53 7.49 8.16
CA GLU A 77 -25.94 7.17 8.08
C GLU A 77 -26.26 6.39 9.34
N VAL A 78 -26.81 7.12 10.30
CA VAL A 78 -27.63 6.55 11.36
C VAL A 78 -28.90 6.01 10.71
N SER A 79 -29.20 4.74 10.94
CA SER A 79 -30.55 4.18 10.97
C SER A 79 -30.57 3.06 11.99
#